data_AF-A0A2M6WQF5-F1
#
_entry.id   AF-A0A2M6WQF5-F1
#
_cell.length_a   1.000
_cell.length_b   1.000
_cell.length_c   1.000
_cell.angle_alpha   90.00
_cell.angle_beta   90.00
_cell.angle_gamma   90.00
#
_symmetry.space_group_name_H-M   'P 1'
#
loop_
_entity.id
_entity.type
_entity.pdbx_description
1 polymer ?
#
loop_
_entity_poly.entity_id
_entity_poly.type
_entity_poly.pdbx_seq_one_letter_code
_entity_poly.pdbx_strand_id
1 'polypeptide(L)' 'MEKEVFKKELAMCRELYLKNGGYCNWGKCGTCGVVPLLYKLGEGKIYEDKDEIKKIKKDTLE' A
#
# COMPACT_ATOMS: atom_id res chain seq x y z
N MET A 1 3.27 13.69 -5.06
CA MET A 1 2.69 13.76 -3.70
C MET A 1 3.78 14.25 -2.77
N GLU A 2 3.46 15.06 -1.75
CA GLU A 2 4.46 15.44 -0.75
C GLU A 2 4.93 14.22 0.05
N LYS A 3 6.22 14.17 0.37
CA LYS A 3 6.86 13.02 1.03
C LYS A 3 6.18 12.64 2.36
N GLU A 4 5.74 13.63 3.12
CA GLU A 4 5.06 13.41 4.40
C GLU A 4 3.65 12.85 4.24
N VAL A 5 2.91 13.31 3.22
CA VAL A 5 1.60 12.73 2.87
C VAL A 5 1.78 11.27 2.45
N PHE A 6 2.76 10.97 1.59
CA PHE A 6 3.05 9.60 1.15
C PHE A 6 3.32 8.65 2.32
N LYS A 7 4.21 9.04 3.25
CA LYS A 7 4.51 8.24 4.45
C LYS A 7 3.28 8.05 5.33
N LYS A 8 2.49 9.10 5.54
CA LYS A 8 1.28 9.06 6.36
C LYS A 8 0.24 8.10 5.78
N GLU A 9 0.02 8.14 4.47
CA GLU A 9 -0.90 7.23 3.78
C GLU A 9 -0.46 5.76 3.87
N LEU A 10 0.84 5.48 3.68
CA LEU A 10 1.38 4.12 3.86
C LEU A 10 1.25 3.64 5.30
N ALA A 11 1.55 4.50 6.28
CA ALA A 11 1.42 4.17 7.70
C ALA A 11 -0.02 3.82 8.06
N MET A 12 -1.00 4.58 7.56
CA MET A 12 -2.42 4.32 7.76
C MET A 12 -2.85 2.99 7.12
N CYS A 13 -2.37 2.68 5.90
CA CYS A 13 -2.63 1.39 5.27
C CYS A 13 -2.12 0.22 6.13
N ARG A 14 -0.90 0.34 6.66
CA ARG A 14 -0.29 -0.67 7.53
C ARG A 14 -1.04 -0.82 8.84
N GLU A 15 -1.39 0.28 9.51
CA GLU A 15 -2.13 0.25 10.77
C GLU A 15 -3.47 -0.47 10.62
N LEU A 16 -4.26 -0.11 9.60
CA LEU A 16 -5.56 -0.75 9.36
C LEU A 16 -5.43 -2.22 8.99
N TYR A 17 -4.44 -2.56 8.17
CA TYR A 17 -4.12 -3.95 7.82
C TYR A 17 -3.87 -4.81 9.06
N LEU A 18 -2.98 -4.35 9.95
CA LEU A 18 -2.62 -5.06 11.18
C LEU A 18 -3.80 -5.14 12.15
N LYS A 19 -4.51 -4.03 12.35
CA LYS A 19 -5.64 -3.95 13.29
C LYS A 19 -6.81 -4.85 12.90
N ASN A 20 -7.06 -5.02 11.60
CA ASN A 20 -8.23 -5.73 11.09
C ASN A 20 -7.88 -7.09 10.45
N GLY A 21 -6.68 -7.63 10.70
CA GLY A 21 -6.30 -8.97 10.24
C GLY A 21 -6.28 -9.13 8.72
N GLY A 22 -5.75 -8.15 7.99
CA GLY A 22 -5.63 -8.20 6.53
C GLY A 22 -6.68 -7.41 5.75
N TYR A 23 -7.51 -6.64 6.45
CA TYR A 23 -8.63 -5.87 5.89
C TYR A 23 -8.52 -4.38 6.22
N CYS A 24 -9.27 -3.56 5.49
CA CYS A 24 -9.55 -2.18 5.87
C CYS A 24 -11.02 -1.86 5.55
N ASN A 25 -11.44 -0.61 5.80
CA ASN A 25 -12.82 -0.16 5.54
C ASN A 25 -13.24 -0.30 4.06
N TRP A 26 -12.29 -0.52 3.15
CA TRP A 26 -12.51 -0.64 1.71
C TRP A 26 -12.49 -2.11 1.23
N GLY A 27 -12.22 -3.06 2.12
CA GLY A 27 -12.20 -4.50 1.81
C GLY A 27 -10.85 -5.17 2.08
N LYS A 28 -10.53 -6.21 1.29
CA LYS A 28 -9.33 -7.05 1.49
C LYS A 28 -8.08 -6.36 0.95
N CYS A 29 -7.08 -6.13 1.80
CA CYS A 29 -5.87 -5.41 1.41
C CYS A 29 -5.01 -6.16 0.37
N GLY A 30 -5.01 -7.50 0.40
CA GLY A 30 -4.25 -8.31 -0.56
C GLY A 30 -4.62 -8.05 -2.03
N THR A 31 -5.88 -7.72 -2.30
CA THR A 31 -6.39 -7.41 -3.66
C THR A 31 -6.47 -5.91 -3.94
N CYS A 32 -6.08 -5.05 -2.99
CA CYS A 32 -6.20 -3.61 -3.09
C CYS A 32 -5.17 -2.99 -4.07
N GLY A 33 -5.56 -1.97 -4.84
CA GLY A 33 -4.66 -1.24 -5.75
C GLY A 33 -3.97 -0.02 -5.12
N VAL A 34 -4.25 0.30 -3.86
CA VAL A 34 -3.82 1.56 -3.23
C VAL A 34 -2.30 1.61 -3.02
N VAL A 35 -1.68 0.55 -2.50
CA VAL A 35 -0.21 0.53 -2.27
C VAL A 35 0.60 0.84 -3.55
N PRO A 36 0.42 0.12 -4.69
CA PRO A 36 1.13 0.46 -5.92
C PRO A 36 0.81 1.87 -6.44
N LEU A 37 -0.44 2.34 -6.26
CA LEU A 37 -0.82 3.71 -6.61
C LEU A 37 -0.07 4.75 -5.77
N LEU A 38 0.08 4.53 -4.46
CA LEU A 38 0.83 5.42 -3.58
C LEU A 38 2.29 5.53 -3.99
N TYR A 39 2.95 4.42 -4.34
CA TYR A 39 4.32 4.46 -4.86
C TYR A 39 4.45 5.23 -6.18
N LYS A 40 3.46 5.10 -7.07
CA LYS A 40 3.41 5.89 -8.31
C LYS A 40 3.30 7.39 -8.02
N LEU A 41 2.43 7.77 -7.08
CA LEU A 41 2.20 9.18 -6.74
C LEU A 41 3.29 9.81 -5.86
N GLY A 42 3.92 9.00 -5.00
CA GLY A 42 4.93 9.43 -4.02
C GLY A 42 6.35 9.36 -4.54
N GLU A 43 6.72 8.27 -5.22
CA GLU A 43 8.10 8.03 -5.69
C GLU A 43 8.22 8.02 -7.21
N GLY A 44 7.11 8.15 -7.95
CA GLY A 44 7.10 8.05 -9.41
C GLY A 44 7.31 6.63 -9.94
N LYS A 45 7.35 5.61 -9.08
CA LYS A 45 7.58 4.21 -9.45
C LYS A 45 6.28 3.52 -9.87
N ILE A 46 6.30 2.89 -11.03
CA ILE A 46 5.17 2.14 -11.57
C ILE A 46 5.49 0.65 -11.46
N TYR A 47 4.58 -0.11 -10.86
CA TYR A 47 4.68 -1.56 -10.75
C TYR A 47 3.51 -2.18 -11.53
N GLU A 48 3.82 -2.95 -12.56
CA GLU A 48 2.83 -3.62 -13.42
C GLU A 48 2.90 -5.15 -13.29
N ASP A 49 4.08 -5.67 -12.94
CA ASP A 49 4.27 -7.08 -12.69
C ASP A 49 3.52 -7.52 -11.42
N LYS A 50 2.88 -8.69 -11.50
CA LYS A 50 2.05 -9.20 -10.41
C LYS A 50 2.87 -9.59 -9.18
N ASP A 51 4.07 -10.11 -9.37
CA ASP A 51 4.92 -10.55 -8.27
C ASP A 51 5.64 -9.37 -7.62
N GLU A 52 6.00 -8.34 -8.39
CA GLU A 52 6.44 -7.05 -7.84
C GLU A 52 5.34 -6.40 -6.99
N ILE A 53 4.10 -6.35 -7.49
CA ILE A 53 2.96 -5.81 -6.74
C ILE A 53 2.74 -6.59 -5.43
N LYS A 54 2.84 -7.93 -5.45
CA LYS A 54 2.73 -8.74 -4.22
C LYS A 54 3.86 -8.41 -3.25
N LYS A 55 5.09 -8.27 -3.76
CA LYS A 55 6.28 -7.99 -2.94
C LYS A 55 6.16 -6.63 -2.25
N ILE A 56 5.87 -5.55 -2.98
CA ILE A 56 5.75 -4.22 -2.36
C ILE A 56 4.61 -4.15 -1.35
N LYS A 57 3.50 -4.87 -1.59
CA LYS A 57 2.39 -4.95 -0.66
C LYS A 57 2.83 -5.62 0.64
N LYS A 58 3.55 -6.74 0.52
CA LYS A 58 4.10 -7.45 1.67
C LYS A 58 5.05 -6.54 2.46
N ASP A 59 6.04 -5.95 1.78
CA ASP A 59 7.05 -5.08 2.40
C ASP A 59 6.46 -3.82 3.05
N THR A 60 5.29 -3.35 2.56
CA THR A 60 4.60 -2.17 3.10
C THR A 60 3.69 -2.51 4.29
N LEU A 61 2.97 -3.63 4.21
CA LEU A 61 1.87 -3.95 5.12
C LEU A 61 2.26 -4.89 6.26
N GLU A 62 3.25 -5.78 6.04
CA GLU A 62 3.76 -6.75 7.02
C GLU A 62 5.06 -6.22 7.65
#